data_AF-A0A2R2WB02-F1
#
_entry.id   AF-A0A2R2WB02-F1
#
_cell.length_a   1.000
_cell.length_b   1.000
_cell.length_c   1.000
_cell.angle_alpha   90.00
_cell.angle_beta   90.00
_cell.angle_gamma   90.00
#
_symmetry.space_group_name_H-M   'P 1'
#
loop_
_entity.id
_entity.type
_entity.pdbx_description
1 polymer ?
#
loop_
_entity_poly.entity_id
_entity_poly.type
_entity_poly.pdbx_seq_one_letter_code
_entity_poly.pdbx_strand_id
1 'polypeptide(L)'
;MPLFSSVVATTAIAATSTVFPANHSGPDLGATVVERAAITVPLVAECARVTAEGRRLLQRQGITACEPDARGVVSGNCGTSTVYVDKLASGRGRVSWALFAGAGSTMVGRNITITWGPAGGGQFWDLSPMGSLSYSNSRQIYGSGRFSASIQGSVTMVGKYLSCSIPRHQTNTVTL
;
A
#
# COMPACT_ATOMS: atom_id res chain seq x y z
N MET A 1 2.37 28.02 -34.89
CA MET A 1 1.65 27.40 -33.77
C MET A 1 1.58 25.89 -34.01
N PRO A 2 2.33 25.03 -33.31
CA PRO A 2 2.06 23.61 -33.31
C PRO A 2 1.28 23.22 -32.04
N LEU A 3 0.13 22.55 -32.26
CA LEU A 3 -0.64 21.85 -31.24
C LEU A 3 0.08 20.53 -30.93
N PHE A 4 0.72 20.44 -29.78
CA PHE A 4 1.20 19.16 -29.26
C PHE A 4 0.07 18.48 -28.49
N SER A 5 -0.46 17.39 -29.05
CA SER A 5 -1.38 16.49 -28.38
C SER A 5 -0.57 15.60 -27.44
N SER A 6 -0.67 15.82 -26.13
CA SER A 6 -0.02 14.96 -25.13
C SER A 6 -0.86 13.70 -24.91
N VAL A 7 -0.39 12.58 -25.47
CA VAL A 7 -0.86 11.24 -25.11
C VAL A 7 -0.31 10.92 -23.72
N VAL A 8 -1.16 10.91 -22.70
CA VAL A 8 -0.81 10.45 -21.36
C VAL A 8 -0.73 8.93 -21.39
N ALA A 9 0.49 8.38 -21.38
CA ALA A 9 0.72 6.96 -21.19
C ALA A 9 0.50 6.61 -19.71
N THR A 10 -0.66 6.05 -19.39
CA THR A 10 -0.92 5.47 -18.07
C THR A 10 -0.08 4.20 -17.94
N THR A 11 1.06 4.27 -17.25
CA THR A 11 1.85 3.08 -16.92
C THR A 11 0.99 2.18 -16.03
N ALA A 12 0.59 1.03 -16.54
CA ALA A 12 -0.13 0.02 -15.78
C ALA A 12 0.74 -0.41 -14.60
N ILE A 13 0.25 -0.13 -13.40
CA ILE A 13 0.84 -0.60 -12.15
C ILE A 13 0.47 -2.08 -12.01
N ALA A 14 1.46 -2.96 -12.17
CA ALA A 14 1.25 -4.40 -11.98
C ALA A 14 1.10 -4.71 -10.48
N ALA A 15 -0.08 -5.20 -10.09
CA ALA A 15 -0.32 -5.76 -8.76
C ALA A 15 0.14 -7.23 -8.74
N THR A 16 0.87 -7.64 -7.70
CA THR A 16 1.18 -9.06 -7.49
C THR A 16 0.30 -9.59 -6.37
N SER A 17 -0.65 -10.45 -6.72
CA SER A 17 -1.48 -11.18 -5.75
C SER A 17 -0.93 -12.59 -5.56
N THR A 18 -0.82 -13.03 -4.32
CA THR A 18 -0.43 -14.40 -3.97
C THR A 18 -1.46 -15.03 -3.04
N VAL A 19 -1.72 -16.31 -3.25
CA VAL A 19 -2.67 -17.12 -2.49
C VAL A 19 -1.94 -18.40 -2.11
N PHE A 20 -1.88 -18.71 -0.81
CA PHE A 20 -1.24 -19.92 -0.32
C PHE A 20 -2.31 -20.92 0.14
N PRO A 21 -2.43 -22.08 -0.53
CA PRO A 21 -3.32 -23.15 -0.09
C PRO A 21 -2.76 -23.87 1.14
N ALA A 22 -3.64 -24.36 2.01
CA ALA A 22 -3.27 -25.24 3.11
C ALA A 22 -2.65 -26.56 2.59
N ASN A 23 -1.56 -27.01 3.21
CA ASN A 23 -1.07 -28.38 3.06
C ASN A 23 -1.73 -29.25 4.14
N HIS A 24 -2.85 -29.88 3.83
CA HIS A 24 -3.44 -30.89 4.73
C HIS A 24 -3.15 -32.30 4.21
N SER A 25 -2.34 -33.03 4.98
CA SER A 25 -2.15 -34.48 4.85
C SER A 25 -3.37 -35.19 5.46
N GLY A 26 -4.49 -35.25 4.74
CA GLY A 26 -5.70 -35.94 5.20
C GLY A 26 -6.75 -36.11 4.09
N PRO A 27 -7.55 -37.19 4.11
CA PRO A 27 -8.49 -37.50 3.04
C PRO A 27 -9.82 -36.76 3.27
N ASP A 28 -9.87 -35.46 2.97
CA ASP A 28 -11.13 -34.74 2.83
C ASP A 28 -11.21 -34.08 1.44
N LEU A 29 -12.07 -34.66 0.61
CA LEU A 29 -12.50 -34.10 -0.67
C LEU A 29 -13.41 -32.89 -0.39
N GLY A 30 -12.86 -31.68 -0.37
CA GLY A 30 -13.69 -30.47 -0.27
C GLY A 30 -12.89 -29.18 -0.14
N ALA A 31 -12.90 -28.38 -1.22
CA ALA A 31 -12.42 -27.00 -1.33
C ALA A 31 -11.03 -26.67 -0.73
N THR A 32 -10.08 -26.31 -1.59
CA THR A 32 -8.79 -25.75 -1.19
C THR A 32 -8.99 -24.60 -0.20
N VAL A 33 -8.70 -24.84 1.09
CA VAL A 33 -8.78 -23.82 2.12
C VAL A 33 -7.58 -22.90 1.92
N VAL A 34 -7.84 -21.67 1.48
CA VAL A 34 -6.82 -20.63 1.43
C VAL A 34 -6.55 -20.17 2.86
N GLU A 35 -5.33 -20.34 3.34
CA GLU A 35 -4.93 -19.90 4.69
C GLU A 35 -4.35 -18.48 4.69
N ARG A 36 -3.81 -18.04 3.55
CA ARG A 36 -3.27 -16.69 3.39
C ARG A 36 -3.59 -16.14 2.01
N ALA A 37 -4.03 -14.88 2.00
CA ALA A 37 -4.13 -14.07 0.81
C ALA A 37 -3.34 -12.77 0.99
N ALA A 38 -2.56 -12.41 -0.01
CA ALA A 38 -1.75 -11.19 -0.01
C ALA A 38 -1.81 -10.49 -1.36
N ILE A 39 -1.70 -9.17 -1.33
CA ILE A 39 -1.56 -8.36 -2.53
C ILE A 39 -0.54 -7.25 -2.26
N THR A 40 0.42 -7.11 -3.18
CA THR A 40 1.41 -6.02 -3.17
C THR A 40 1.19 -5.15 -4.39
N VAL A 41 1.18 -3.84 -4.19
CA VAL A 41 1.18 -2.84 -5.25
C VAL A 41 2.24 -1.77 -4.98
N PRO A 42 2.81 -1.16 -6.03
CA PRO A 42 3.65 0.00 -5.88
C PRO A 42 2.84 1.21 -5.39
N LEU A 43 3.49 2.01 -4.57
CA LEU A 43 3.04 3.34 -4.20
C LEU A 43 3.13 4.27 -5.41
N VAL A 44 2.18 5.19 -5.51
CA VAL A 44 2.15 6.19 -6.58
C VAL A 44 2.75 7.47 -6.04
N ALA A 45 3.83 7.94 -6.67
CA ALA A 45 4.44 9.21 -6.29
C ALA A 45 3.46 10.38 -6.51
N GLU A 46 3.27 11.19 -5.47
CA GLU A 46 2.51 12.44 -5.53
C GLU A 46 3.44 13.59 -5.18
N CYS A 47 3.76 14.40 -6.18
CA CYS A 47 4.53 15.61 -5.95
C CYS A 47 3.56 16.76 -5.68
N ALA A 48 3.35 17.06 -4.41
CA ALA A 48 2.70 18.30 -4.02
C ALA A 48 3.51 19.48 -4.57
N ARG A 49 2.83 20.55 -5.03
CA ARG A 49 3.50 21.80 -5.43
C ARG A 49 4.25 22.36 -4.23
N VAL A 50 5.57 22.25 -4.24
CA VAL A 50 6.42 22.85 -3.23
C VAL A 50 6.65 24.31 -3.60
N THR A 51 6.41 25.22 -2.66
CA THR A 51 6.79 26.63 -2.81
C THR A 51 8.31 26.75 -3.02
N ALA A 52 8.77 27.85 -3.60
CA ALA A 52 10.20 28.09 -3.78
C ALA A 52 10.98 28.03 -2.45
N GLU A 53 10.38 28.51 -1.36
CA GLU A 53 10.97 28.45 -0.03
C GLU A 53 11.01 27.03 0.53
N GLY A 54 9.93 26.26 0.37
CA GLY A 54 9.93 24.84 0.73
C GLY A 54 11.02 24.06 -0.01
N ARG A 55 11.26 24.37 -1.29
CA ARG A 55 12.34 23.75 -2.06
C ARG A 55 13.73 24.08 -1.52
N ARG A 56 13.98 25.34 -1.12
CA ARG A 56 15.27 25.74 -0.51
C ARG A 56 15.51 25.05 0.83
N LEU A 57 14.45 24.83 1.61
CA LEU A 57 14.53 24.07 2.87
C LEU A 57 14.87 22.60 2.60
N LEU A 58 14.20 21.97 1.63
CA LEU A 58 14.47 20.58 1.23
C LEU A 58 15.90 20.43 0.69
N GLN A 59 16.37 21.33 -0.17
CA GLN A 59 17.75 21.35 -0.67
C GLN A 59 18.78 21.48 0.47
N ARG A 60 18.53 22.34 1.46
CA ARG A 60 19.39 22.46 2.65
C ARG A 60 19.44 21.18 3.49
N GLN A 61 18.40 20.37 3.44
CA GLN A 61 18.33 19.06 4.11
C GLN A 61 18.82 17.90 3.24
N GLY A 62 19.36 18.17 2.03
CA GLY A 62 19.82 17.13 1.10
C GLY A 62 18.68 16.35 0.44
N ILE A 63 17.47 16.91 0.44
CA ILE A 63 16.26 16.29 -0.08
C ILE A 63 15.99 16.78 -1.51
N THR A 64 16.08 15.88 -2.49
CA THR A 64 15.78 16.18 -3.90
C THR A 64 14.27 16.18 -4.12
N ALA A 65 13.64 17.35 -4.07
CA ALA A 65 12.24 17.54 -4.41
C ALA A 65 11.97 17.34 -5.92
N CYS A 66 10.77 16.91 -6.28
CA CYS A 66 10.32 16.88 -7.67
C CYS A 66 10.38 18.28 -8.30
N GLU A 67 10.76 18.38 -9.58
CA GLU A 67 10.92 19.67 -10.25
C GLU A 67 9.59 20.41 -10.45
N PRO A 68 9.55 21.75 -10.23
CA PRO A 68 8.34 22.57 -10.28
C PRO A 68 7.64 22.67 -11.63
N ASP A 69 8.36 22.46 -12.73
CA ASP A 69 7.87 22.80 -14.07
C ASP A 69 7.16 21.64 -14.77
N ALA A 70 7.11 20.46 -14.12
CA ALA A 70 6.22 19.39 -14.54
C ALA A 70 4.81 19.67 -14.02
N ARG A 71 3.96 20.32 -14.83
CA ARG A 71 2.49 20.19 -14.71
C ARG A 71 2.02 18.76 -15.08
N GLY A 72 2.74 17.76 -14.59
CA GLY A 72 2.56 16.35 -14.89
C GLY A 72 2.57 15.57 -13.59
N VAL A 73 1.73 14.54 -13.55
CA VAL A 73 1.84 13.46 -12.57
C VAL A 73 3.29 12.99 -12.58
N VAL A 74 3.97 13.06 -11.44
CA VAL A 74 5.28 12.42 -11.33
C VAL A 74 5.03 10.92 -11.31
N SER A 75 5.26 10.29 -12.45
CA SER A 75 5.18 8.85 -12.58
C SER A 75 6.44 8.24 -11.98
N GLY A 76 6.26 7.39 -10.98
CA GLY A 76 7.36 6.73 -10.30
C GLY A 76 6.84 5.85 -9.18
N ASN A 77 7.50 4.72 -9.01
CA ASN A 77 7.35 3.90 -7.82
C ASN A 77 8.19 4.55 -6.71
N CYS A 78 7.54 4.93 -5.62
CA CYS A 78 8.21 5.48 -4.43
C CYS A 78 8.23 4.51 -3.25
N GLY A 79 7.81 3.27 -3.48
CA GLY A 79 7.74 2.21 -2.50
C GLY A 79 6.73 1.13 -2.86
N THR A 80 6.53 0.18 -1.97
CA THR A 80 5.46 -0.82 -2.10
C THR A 80 4.55 -0.79 -0.88
N SER A 81 3.29 -1.14 -1.11
CA SER A 81 2.33 -1.42 -0.07
C SER A 81 1.85 -2.86 -0.24
N THR A 82 1.78 -3.58 0.87
CA THR A 82 1.26 -4.94 0.91
C THR A 82 0.21 -5.06 2.01
N VAL A 83 -0.90 -5.72 1.71
CA VAL A 83 -1.89 -6.14 2.71
C VAL A 83 -2.07 -7.65 2.66
N TYR A 84 -2.27 -8.24 3.85
CA TYR A 84 -2.37 -9.68 4.07
C TYR A 84 -3.61 -9.99 4.92
N VAL A 85 -4.24 -11.12 4.62
CA VAL A 85 -5.19 -11.78 5.52
C VAL A 85 -4.69 -13.19 5.77
N ASP A 86 -4.58 -13.55 7.04
CA ASP A 86 -4.22 -14.88 7.52
C ASP A 86 -5.39 -15.51 8.25
N LYS A 87 -5.68 -16.78 7.98
CA LYS A 87 -6.43 -17.66 8.86
C LYS A 87 -5.49 -18.13 9.97
N LEU A 88 -5.90 -17.95 11.23
CA LEU A 88 -5.15 -18.46 12.38
C LEU A 88 -5.81 -19.71 12.97
N ALA A 89 -7.14 -19.70 13.06
CA ALA A 89 -7.97 -20.82 13.50
C ALA A 89 -9.40 -20.59 13.03
N SER A 90 -10.29 -21.55 13.29
CA SER A 90 -11.73 -21.35 13.09
C SER A 90 -12.19 -20.08 13.82
N GLY A 91 -12.84 -19.18 13.09
CA GLY A 91 -13.35 -17.93 13.64
C GLY A 91 -12.30 -16.85 13.96
N ARG A 92 -11.02 -17.09 13.65
CA ARG A 92 -9.88 -16.24 14.04
C ARG A 92 -8.93 -16.00 12.88
N GLY A 93 -8.69 -14.73 12.58
CA GLY A 93 -7.75 -14.32 11.55
C GLY A 93 -6.82 -13.19 12.01
N ARG A 94 -5.93 -12.79 11.10
CA ARG A 94 -5.06 -11.63 11.27
C ARG A 94 -5.01 -10.84 9.97
N VAL A 95 -5.22 -9.54 10.07
CA VAL A 95 -4.94 -8.59 8.99
C VAL A 95 -3.57 -8.00 9.27
N SER A 96 -2.66 -8.12 8.31
CA SER A 96 -1.34 -7.47 8.39
C SER A 96 -1.18 -6.52 7.23
N TRP A 97 -0.38 -5.48 7.41
CA TRP A 97 0.00 -4.58 6.34
C TRP A 97 1.46 -4.20 6.47
N ALA A 98 2.09 -3.95 5.33
CA ALA A 98 3.47 -3.54 5.24
C ALA A 98 3.61 -2.41 4.21
N LEU A 99 4.55 -1.51 4.48
CA LEU A 99 5.01 -0.47 3.59
C LEU A 99 6.52 -0.55 3.48
N PHE A 100 7.03 -0.30 2.29
CA PHE A 100 8.44 -0.16 2.02
C PHE A 100 8.68 1.09 1.18
N ALA A 101 9.61 1.94 1.57
CA ALA A 101 10.04 3.08 0.79
C ALA A 101 11.04 2.66 -0.29
N GLY A 102 10.86 3.16 -1.51
CA GLY A 102 11.82 2.97 -2.58
C GLY A 102 13.17 3.66 -2.28
N ALA A 103 14.22 3.21 -2.96
CA ALA A 103 15.57 3.73 -2.77
C ALA A 103 15.64 5.26 -2.87
N GLY A 104 16.33 5.88 -1.91
CA GLY A 104 16.51 7.32 -1.83
C GLY A 104 15.33 8.08 -1.21
N SER A 105 14.37 7.39 -0.58
CA SER A 105 13.32 8.03 0.23
C SER A 105 13.15 7.32 1.58
N THR A 106 12.79 8.09 2.61
CA THR A 106 12.48 7.62 3.96
C THR A 106 11.06 8.04 4.31
N MET A 107 10.25 7.14 4.86
CA MET A 107 8.90 7.48 5.32
C MET A 107 9.00 8.28 6.63
N VAL A 108 8.30 9.40 6.69
CA VAL A 108 8.25 10.28 7.88
C VAL A 108 6.86 10.41 8.50
N GLY A 109 5.82 10.01 7.77
CA GLY A 109 4.47 9.98 8.28
C GLY A 109 3.60 9.05 7.45
N ARG A 110 2.59 8.47 8.09
CA ARG A 110 1.61 7.62 7.42
C ARG A 110 0.19 8.04 7.78
N ASN A 111 -0.68 7.99 6.78
CA ASN A 111 -2.11 8.16 6.93
C ASN A 111 -2.80 7.04 6.15
N ILE A 112 -3.06 5.92 6.82
CA ILE A 112 -3.52 4.68 6.18
C ILE A 112 -4.89 4.30 6.73
N THR A 113 -5.77 3.88 5.85
CA THR A 113 -7.02 3.20 6.19
C THR A 113 -6.91 1.73 5.83
N ILE A 114 -7.25 0.87 6.79
CA ILE A 114 -7.45 -0.56 6.55
C ILE A 114 -8.92 -0.90 6.80
N THR A 115 -9.50 -1.65 5.88
CA THR A 115 -10.84 -2.23 6.02
C THR A 115 -10.74 -3.74 5.86
N TRP A 116 -11.56 -4.50 6.58
CA TRP A 116 -11.56 -5.96 6.49
C TRP A 116 -12.92 -6.54 6.83
N GLY A 117 -13.12 -7.81 6.48
CA GLY A 117 -14.29 -8.59 6.88
C GLY A 117 -15.03 -9.23 5.71
N PRO A 118 -16.20 -9.85 5.97
CA PRO A 118 -17.23 -10.00 4.95
C PRO A 118 -17.73 -8.60 4.49
N ALA A 119 -18.58 -8.54 3.46
CA ALA A 119 -19.16 -7.26 3.01
C ALA A 119 -19.77 -6.49 4.20
N GLY A 120 -19.18 -5.34 4.56
CA GLY A 120 -19.59 -4.54 5.73
C GLY A 120 -18.77 -4.74 7.02
N GLY A 121 -17.59 -5.36 6.96
CA GLY A 121 -16.74 -5.52 8.15
C GLY A 121 -16.11 -4.22 8.69
N GLY A 122 -15.08 -4.36 9.54
CA GLY A 122 -14.51 -3.26 10.33
C GLY A 122 -13.54 -2.35 9.56
N GLN A 123 -13.23 -1.21 10.17
CA GLN A 123 -12.23 -0.25 9.71
C GLN A 123 -11.33 0.19 10.87
N PHE A 124 -10.05 0.43 10.59
CA PHE A 124 -9.17 1.17 11.47
C PHE A 124 -8.25 2.09 10.67
N TRP A 125 -7.79 3.12 11.37
CA TRP A 125 -6.86 4.12 10.87
C TRP A 125 -5.50 3.88 11.51
N ASP A 126 -4.45 3.94 10.71
CA ASP A 126 -3.06 3.89 11.15
C ASP A 126 -2.40 5.22 10.77
N LEU A 127 -2.43 6.13 11.75
CA LEU A 127 -2.01 7.52 11.64
C LEU A 127 -0.91 7.77 12.66
N SER A 128 0.32 8.03 12.19
CA SER A 128 1.42 8.32 13.11
C SER A 128 2.64 8.84 12.34
N PRO A 129 3.48 9.67 12.98
CA PRO A 129 4.84 9.92 12.50
C PRO A 129 5.62 8.60 12.40
N MET A 130 6.63 8.60 11.55
CA MET A 130 7.59 7.50 11.49
C MET A 130 8.95 8.01 11.02
N GLY A 131 9.94 7.13 11.00
CA GLY A 131 11.27 7.44 10.50
C GLY A 131 11.95 6.16 10.09
N SER A 132 11.48 5.55 9.00
CA SER A 132 11.96 4.24 8.56
C SER A 132 11.80 4.04 7.05
N LEU A 133 12.65 3.18 6.50
CA LEU A 133 12.52 2.66 5.14
C LEU A 133 11.45 1.58 5.02
N SER A 134 11.08 0.96 6.13
CA SER A 134 10.07 -0.10 6.16
C SER A 134 9.16 0.03 7.37
N TYR A 135 7.94 -0.44 7.21
CA TYR A 135 6.95 -0.47 8.27
C TYR A 135 6.06 -1.68 8.10
N SER A 136 5.70 -2.32 9.19
CA SER A 136 4.67 -3.33 9.18
C SER A 136 3.91 -3.32 10.49
N ASN A 137 2.65 -3.71 10.42
CA ASN A 137 1.80 -3.83 11.59
C ASN A 137 0.69 -4.86 11.31
N SER A 138 0.01 -5.31 12.35
CA SER A 138 -1.06 -6.29 12.22
C SER A 138 -2.11 -6.13 13.32
N ARG A 139 -3.30 -6.66 13.04
CA ARG A 139 -4.40 -6.78 14.01
C ARG A 139 -5.06 -8.13 13.89
N GLN A 140 -5.36 -8.73 15.05
CA GLN A 140 -6.22 -9.91 15.10
C GLN A 140 -7.66 -9.50 14.78
N ILE A 141 -8.35 -10.38 14.07
CA ILE A 141 -9.75 -10.23 13.68
C ILE A 141 -10.51 -11.51 14.03
N TYR A 142 -11.78 -11.36 14.33
CA TYR A 142 -12.65 -12.46 14.71
C TYR A 142 -13.90 -12.44 13.85
N GLY A 143 -14.40 -13.62 13.49
CA GLY A 143 -15.63 -13.80 12.73
C GLY A 143 -15.57 -15.00 11.80
N SER A 144 -16.66 -15.29 11.09
CA SER A 144 -16.84 -16.48 10.28
C SER A 144 -17.13 -16.16 8.82
N GLY A 145 -16.80 -17.09 7.92
CA GLY A 145 -17.07 -16.96 6.48
C GLY A 145 -15.88 -16.42 5.68
N ARG A 146 -16.17 -15.76 4.55
CA ARG A 146 -15.14 -15.27 3.61
C ARG A 146 -14.66 -13.88 4.00
N PHE A 147 -13.37 -13.74 4.26
CA PHE A 147 -12.70 -12.52 4.68
C PHE A 147 -11.75 -12.01 3.61
N SER A 148 -11.76 -10.70 3.40
CA SER A 148 -10.71 -10.00 2.66
C SER A 148 -10.32 -8.74 3.43
N ALA A 149 -9.18 -8.16 3.08
CA ALA A 149 -8.76 -6.87 3.60
C ALA A 149 -8.36 -5.95 2.45
N SER A 150 -8.63 -4.65 2.61
CA SER A 150 -8.17 -3.62 1.69
C SER A 150 -7.47 -2.49 2.43
N ILE A 151 -6.52 -1.87 1.75
CA ILE A 151 -5.69 -0.79 2.25
C ILE A 151 -5.71 0.37 1.24
N GLN A 152 -5.70 1.59 1.75
CA GLN A 152 -5.55 2.83 0.96
C GLN A 152 -5.03 3.96 1.86
N GLY A 153 -4.56 5.04 1.28
CA GLY A 153 -4.13 6.22 2.03
C GLY A 153 -2.91 6.89 1.41
N SER A 154 -2.06 7.49 2.25
CA SER A 154 -0.83 8.13 1.81
C SER A 154 0.30 8.01 2.83
N VAL A 155 1.51 8.21 2.34
CA VAL A 155 2.75 8.25 3.11
C VAL A 155 3.45 9.57 2.79
N THR A 156 3.88 10.27 3.83
CA THR A 156 4.75 11.44 3.71
C THR A 156 6.19 10.96 3.71
N MET A 157 6.98 11.49 2.77
CA MET A 157 8.31 11.03 2.47
C MET A 157 9.32 12.17 2.60
N VAL A 158 10.56 11.79 2.90
CA VAL A 158 11.76 12.64 2.84
C VAL A 158 12.75 11.98 1.90
N GLY A 159 13.29 12.73 0.93
CA GLY A 159 14.25 12.25 -0.07
C GLY A 159 13.75 12.51 -1.49
N LYS A 160 13.80 11.50 -2.35
CA LYS A 160 13.41 11.59 -3.77
C LYS A 160 11.95 12.03 -3.98
N TYR A 161 11.06 11.69 -3.06
CA TYR A 161 9.63 12.04 -3.12
C TYR A 161 9.19 12.73 -1.83
N LEU A 162 8.11 13.52 -1.91
CA LEU A 162 7.52 14.22 -0.75
C LEU A 162 6.26 13.55 -0.24
N SER A 163 5.48 12.95 -1.14
CA SER A 163 4.36 12.12 -0.77
C SER A 163 4.17 10.99 -1.76
N CYS A 164 3.52 9.94 -1.28
CA CYS A 164 3.18 8.74 -2.00
C CYS A 164 1.76 8.35 -1.63
N SER A 165 0.88 8.18 -2.60
CA SER A 165 -0.41 7.56 -2.35
C SER A 165 -0.31 6.04 -2.40
N ILE A 166 -1.14 5.40 -1.59
CA ILE A 166 -1.41 3.97 -1.60
C ILE A 166 -2.71 3.80 -2.39
N PRO A 167 -2.65 3.32 -3.65
CA PRO A 167 -3.86 2.98 -4.39
C PRO A 167 -4.68 1.98 -3.60
N ARG A 168 -6.02 2.09 -3.64
CA ARG A 168 -6.87 1.10 -3.00
C ARG A 168 -6.63 -0.26 -3.65
N HIS A 169 -6.22 -1.24 -2.85
CA HIS A 169 -6.05 -2.61 -3.29
C HIS A 169 -6.53 -3.57 -2.20
N GLN A 170 -6.99 -4.75 -2.62
CA GLN A 170 -7.71 -5.70 -1.77
C GLN A 170 -7.18 -7.11 -1.98
N THR A 171 -7.04 -7.87 -0.89
CA THR A 171 -6.66 -9.28 -0.95
C THR A 171 -7.76 -10.12 -1.59
N ASN A 172 -7.37 -11.29 -2.11
CA ASN A 172 -8.31 -12.38 -2.30
C ASN A 172 -8.93 -12.80 -0.95
N THR A 173 -9.99 -13.61 -1.01
CA THR A 173 -10.71 -14.05 0.19
C THR A 173 -10.08 -15.27 0.85
N VAL A 174 -9.99 -15.26 2.17
CA VAL A 174 -9.66 -16.38 3.08
C VAL A 174 -10.93 -16.81 3.81
N THR A 175 -11.12 -18.10 4.10
CA THR A 175 -12.26 -18.57 4.90
C THR A 175 -11.83 -18.81 6.34
N LEU A 176 -12.32 -18.00 7.29
CA LEU A 176 -12.05 -18.17 8.73
C LEU A 176 -12.90 -19.30 9.33
#